data_AF-A0A834Z021-F1
#
_entry.id   AF-A0A834Z021-F1
#
_cell.length_a   1.000
_cell.length_b   1.000
_cell.length_c   1.000
_cell.angle_alpha   90.00
_cell.angle_beta   90.00
_cell.angle_gamma   90.00
#
_symmetry.space_group_name_H-M   'P 1'
#
loop_
_entity.id
_entity.type
_entity.pdbx_description
1 polymer ?
#
loop_
_entity_poly.entity_id
_entity_poly.type
_entity_poly.pdbx_seq_one_letter_code
_entity_poly.pdbx_strand_id
1 'polypeptide(L)'
;MASDCGRSSARFLLDLQDFYEDLFEELSKYGEIESLNICDNLADHMVGNVYVQFREEEHAANAVQNLTGRYYAGRPIIVDFSPVTDFREATCRQYEENTCNRGGYCNFMHLKQISR
;
A
#
# COMPACT_ATOMS: atom_id res chain seq x y z
N MET A 1 -0.09 -30.84 6.79
CA MET A 1 0.91 -30.03 7.50
C MET A 1 1.58 -29.18 6.44
N ALA A 2 1.37 -27.87 6.46
CA ALA A 2 1.70 -26.97 5.36
C ALA A 2 3.20 -26.95 5.10
N SER A 3 3.59 -27.39 3.90
CA SER A 3 4.93 -27.31 3.35
C SER A 3 4.89 -26.34 2.18
N ASP A 4 5.13 -25.07 2.46
CA ASP A 4 5.67 -24.02 1.57
C ASP A 4 5.79 -22.78 2.47
N CYS A 5 6.89 -22.05 2.59
CA CYS A 5 7.51 -21.34 1.50
C CYS A 5 8.88 -20.86 1.98
N GLY A 6 9.93 -21.60 1.61
CA GLY A 6 11.31 -21.16 1.69
C GLY A 6 11.70 -20.31 0.47
N ARG A 7 10.84 -19.37 0.05
CA ARG A 7 11.28 -18.34 -0.90
C ARG A 7 12.34 -17.50 -0.18
N SER A 8 13.55 -17.48 -0.73
CA SER A 8 14.65 -16.66 -0.20
C SER A 8 14.16 -15.23 0.08
N SER A 9 14.46 -14.71 1.27
CA SER A 9 14.08 -13.34 1.70
C SER A 9 14.32 -12.29 0.61
N ALA A 10 15.42 -12.42 -0.14
CA ALA A 10 15.75 -11.55 -1.26
C ALA A 10 14.70 -11.55 -2.41
N ARG A 11 14.09 -12.69 -2.73
CA ARG A 11 13.12 -12.80 -3.83
C ARG A 11 11.80 -12.10 -3.48
N PHE A 12 11.38 -12.21 -2.22
CA PHE A 12 10.19 -11.52 -1.71
C PHE A 12 10.38 -10.00 -1.66
N LEU A 13 11.60 -9.53 -1.37
CA LEU A 13 11.93 -8.10 -1.39
C LEU A 13 11.97 -7.53 -2.81
N LEU A 14 12.49 -8.29 -3.78
CA LEU A 14 12.43 -7.91 -5.20
C LEU A 14 10.98 -7.82 -5.69
N ASP A 15 10.17 -8.83 -5.39
CA ASP A 15 8.75 -8.84 -5.78
C ASP A 15 7.99 -7.61 -5.21
N LEU A 16 8.34 -7.13 -4.01
CA LEU A 16 7.73 -5.95 -3.39
C LEU A 16 8.24 -4.64 -3.99
N GLN A 17 9.53 -4.56 -4.32
CA GLN A 17 10.11 -3.39 -4.96
C GLN A 17 9.52 -3.20 -6.36
N ASP A 18 9.47 -4.27 -7.16
CA ASP A 18 8.87 -4.27 -8.49
C ASP A 18 7.40 -3.82 -8.41
N PHE A 19 6.65 -4.34 -7.43
CA PHE A 19 5.26 -3.92 -7.19
C PHE A 19 5.14 -2.43 -6.83
N TYR A 20 6.04 -1.90 -5.99
CA TYR A 20 6.05 -0.49 -5.64
C TYR A 20 6.38 0.39 -6.84
N GLU A 21 7.37 0.00 -7.65
CA GLU A 21 7.78 0.72 -8.86
C GLU A 21 6.65 0.73 -9.90
N ASP A 22 6.02 -0.41 -10.17
CA ASP A 22 4.85 -0.52 -11.05
C ASP A 22 3.74 0.45 -10.65
N LEU A 23 3.41 0.49 -9.35
CA LEU A 23 2.39 1.38 -8.81
C LEU A 23 2.80 2.85 -8.94
N PHE A 24 4.04 3.17 -8.57
CA PHE A 24 4.54 4.55 -8.60
C PHE A 24 4.55 5.10 -10.03
N GLU A 25 5.06 4.32 -11.00
CA GLU A 25 5.08 4.71 -12.41
C GLU A 25 3.67 4.90 -12.97
N GLU A 26 2.73 4.00 -12.66
CA GLU A 26 1.35 4.12 -13.14
C GLU A 26 0.63 5.31 -12.52
N LEU A 27 0.76 5.51 -11.21
CA LEU A 27 0.07 6.58 -10.49
C LEU A 27 0.64 7.96 -10.80
N SER A 28 1.93 8.05 -11.11
CA SER A 28 2.59 9.32 -11.49
C SER A 28 2.02 9.92 -12.79
N LYS A 29 1.28 9.14 -13.60
CA LYS A 29 0.58 9.62 -14.80
C LYS A 29 -0.60 10.54 -14.46
N TYR A 30 -1.13 10.46 -13.24
CA TYR A 30 -2.29 11.24 -12.81
C TYR A 30 -1.91 12.53 -12.08
N GLY A 31 -0.68 12.62 -11.56
CA GLY A 31 -0.16 13.82 -10.91
C GLY A 31 1.06 13.56 -10.02
N GLU A 32 1.57 14.64 -9.42
CA GLU A 32 2.68 14.57 -8.47
C GLU A 32 2.27 13.82 -7.19
N ILE A 33 2.99 12.74 -6.88
CA ILE A 33 2.79 11.91 -5.68
C ILE A 33 3.64 12.46 -4.53
N GLU A 34 3.00 12.75 -3.40
CA GLU A 34 3.69 13.10 -2.15
C GLU A 34 4.04 11.86 -1.32
N SER A 35 3.15 10.86 -1.30
CA SER A 35 3.35 9.64 -0.53
C SER A 35 2.65 8.45 -1.18
N LEU A 36 3.32 7.30 -1.15
CA LEU A 36 2.78 6.00 -1.59
C LEU A 36 3.06 4.97 -0.50
N ASN A 37 2.00 4.40 0.07
CA ASN A 37 2.06 3.54 1.25
C ASN A 37 1.37 2.20 0.98
N ILE A 38 2.05 1.10 1.26
CA ILE A 38 1.53 -0.27 1.11
C ILE A 38 1.37 -0.90 2.49
N CYS A 39 0.16 -1.36 2.81
CA CYS A 39 -0.15 -1.95 4.11
C CYS A 39 0.15 -3.45 4.17
N ASP A 40 0.86 -3.84 5.23
CA ASP A 40 1.19 -5.21 5.65
C ASP A 40 0.34 -5.67 6.84
N ASN A 41 -0.82 -5.05 7.03
CA ASN A 41 -1.74 -5.41 8.09
C ASN A 41 -2.24 -6.85 7.90
N LEU A 42 -2.50 -7.54 9.02
CA LEU A 42 -3.16 -8.85 9.01
C LEU A 42 -4.69 -8.74 9.07
N ALA A 43 -5.20 -7.55 9.37
CA ALA A 43 -6.63 -7.30 9.52
C ALA A 43 -7.31 -7.15 8.15
N ASP A 44 -8.43 -7.83 7.93
CA ASP A 44 -9.14 -7.88 6.63
C ASP A 44 -9.49 -6.49 6.06
N HIS A 45 -9.70 -5.50 6.94
CA HIS A 45 -10.06 -4.14 6.54
C HIS A 45 -8.87 -3.27 6.11
N MET A 46 -7.62 -3.76 6.24
CA MET A 46 -6.40 -3.03 5.87
C MET A 46 -5.36 -3.86 5.11
N VAL A 47 -5.48 -5.19 5.14
CA VAL A 47 -4.52 -6.09 4.49
C VAL A 47 -4.39 -5.77 3.00
N GLY A 48 -3.17 -5.44 2.56
CA GLY A 48 -2.89 -5.15 1.16
C GLY A 48 -3.44 -3.81 0.65
N ASN A 49 -3.99 -2.94 1.51
CA ASN A 49 -4.42 -1.62 1.08
C ASN A 49 -3.22 -0.79 0.62
N VAL A 50 -3.41 -0.08 -0.49
CA VAL A 50 -2.46 0.88 -1.04
C VAL A 50 -3.06 2.27 -0.92
N TYR A 51 -2.31 3.20 -0.33
CA TYR A 51 -2.70 4.59 -0.22
C TYR A 51 -1.73 5.45 -1.02
N VAL A 52 -2.27 6.30 -1.88
CA VAL A 52 -1.53 7.32 -2.60
C VAL A 52 -2.05 8.69 -2.18
N GLN A 53 -1.14 9.58 -1.81
CA GLN A 53 -1.43 10.99 -1.59
C GLN A 53 -0.79 11.78 -2.71
N PHE A 54 -1.64 12.47 -3.48
CA PHE A 54 -1.21 13.43 -4.48
C PHE A 54 -1.08 14.81 -3.86
N ARG A 55 -0.24 15.64 -4.48
CA ARG A 55 -0.07 17.03 -4.09
C ARG A 55 -1.33 17.88 -4.25
N GLU A 56 -2.13 17.58 -5.27
CA GLU A 56 -3.35 18.32 -5.61
C GLU A 56 -4.56 17.38 -5.61
N GLU A 57 -5.71 17.84 -5.11
CA GLU A 57 -6.94 17.04 -5.05
C GLU A 57 -7.45 16.62 -6.44
N GLU A 58 -7.23 17.45 -7.45
CA GLU A 58 -7.60 17.16 -8.85
C GLU A 58 -6.87 15.91 -9.38
N HIS A 59 -5.61 15.70 -8.99
CA HIS A 59 -4.85 14.52 -9.37
C HIS A 59 -5.45 13.23 -8.78
N ALA A 60 -5.94 13.30 -7.53
CA ALA A 60 -6.64 12.19 -6.90
C ALA A 60 -7.96 11.87 -7.62
N ALA A 61 -8.74 12.89 -7.98
CA ALA A 61 -9.96 12.71 -8.75
C ALA A 61 -9.70 12.09 -10.13
N ASN A 62 -8.64 12.54 -10.82
CA ASN A 62 -8.21 11.98 -12.09
C ASN A 62 -7.80 10.50 -11.95
N ALA A 63 -7.06 10.15 -10.90
CA ALA A 63 -6.68 8.77 -10.62
C ALA A 63 -7.90 7.86 -10.38
N VAL A 64 -8.85 8.28 -9.52
CA VAL A 64 -10.09 7.53 -9.25
C VAL A 64 -10.85 7.28 -10.56
N GLN A 65 -11.05 8.32 -11.37
CA GLN A 65 -11.78 8.22 -12.64
C GLN A 65 -11.12 7.22 -13.61
N ASN A 66 -9.80 7.27 -13.75
CA ASN A 66 -9.08 6.46 -14.74
C ASN A 66 -8.76 5.03 -14.26
N LEU A 67 -8.68 4.81 -12.95
CA LEU A 67 -8.45 3.47 -12.39
C LEU A 67 -9.75 2.67 -12.24
N THR A 68 -10.89 3.36 -12.14
CA THR A 68 -12.21 2.70 -12.04
C THR A 68 -12.46 1.80 -13.25
N GLY A 69 -12.78 0.53 -12.98
CA GLY A 69 -13.06 -0.47 -14.01
C GLY A 69 -11.83 -1.09 -14.67
N ARG A 70 -10.61 -0.71 -14.26
CA ARG A 70 -9.38 -1.36 -14.69
C ARG A 70 -9.06 -2.60 -13.85
N TYR A 71 -8.08 -3.36 -14.32
CA TYR A 71 -7.62 -4.60 -13.71
C TYR A 71 -6.11 -4.53 -13.47
N TYR A 72 -5.66 -5.11 -12.36
CA TYR A 72 -4.25 -5.33 -12.05
C TYR A 72 -4.03 -6.81 -11.72
N ALA A 73 -3.05 -7.45 -12.36
CA ALA A 73 -2.78 -8.89 -12.20
C ALA A 73 -4.03 -9.79 -12.33
N GLY A 74 -4.95 -9.44 -13.24
CA GLY A 74 -6.19 -10.17 -13.49
C GLY A 74 -7.31 -9.96 -12.46
N ARG A 75 -7.13 -9.05 -11.50
CA ARG A 75 -8.15 -8.68 -10.50
C ARG A 75 -8.65 -7.25 -10.74
N PRO A 76 -9.95 -6.97 -10.52
CA PRO A 76 -10.47 -5.61 -10.66
C PRO A 76 -9.82 -4.69 -9.61
N ILE A 77 -9.49 -3.47 -10.01
CA ILE A 77 -8.98 -2.43 -9.12
C ILE A 77 -10.19 -1.80 -8.41
N ILE A 78 -10.17 -1.82 -7.08
CA ILE A 78 -11.10 -1.09 -6.23
C ILE A 78 -10.40 0.18 -5.80
N VAL A 79 -10.92 1.33 -6.22
CA VAL A 79 -10.33 2.64 -5.95
C VAL A 79 -11.40 3.55 -5.36
N ASP A 80 -11.04 4.28 -4.32
CA ASP A 80 -11.94 5.23 -3.65
C ASP A 80 -11.12 6.33 -2.94
N PHE A 81 -11.78 7.41 -2.55
CA PHE A 81 -11.15 8.48 -1.78
C PHE A 81 -10.94 8.04 -0.33
N SER A 82 -9.78 8.38 0.22
CA SER A 82 -9.46 8.16 1.63
C SER A 82 -9.56 9.48 2.40
N PRO A 83 -10.17 9.49 3.60
CA PRO A 83 -10.18 10.67 4.47
C PRO A 83 -8.84 10.90 5.20
N VAL A 84 -7.84 10.03 4.99
CA VAL A 84 -6.52 10.12 5.63
C VAL A 84 -5.75 11.29 5.04
N THR A 85 -5.44 12.29 5.87
CA THR A 85 -4.69 13.48 5.49
C THR A 85 -3.25 13.51 6.03
N ASP A 86 -2.97 12.79 7.13
CA ASP A 86 -1.62 12.65 7.70
C ASP A 86 -1.31 11.17 8.00
N PHE A 87 -0.45 10.56 7.19
CA PHE A 87 -0.03 9.18 7.39
C PHE A 87 0.76 8.96 8.69
N ARG A 88 1.40 9.98 9.26
CA ARG A 88 2.16 9.84 10.50
C ARG A 88 1.24 9.57 11.69
N GLU A 89 0.00 10.06 11.63
CA GLU A 89 -1.03 9.77 12.64
C GLU A 89 -1.76 8.45 12.38
N ALA A 90 -1.87 8.05 11.11
CA ALA A 90 -2.50 6.79 10.71
C ALA A 90 -1.57 5.57 10.86
N THR A 91 -0.25 5.77 10.94
CA THR A 91 0.74 4.69 10.98
C THR A 91 0.98 4.15 12.40
N CYS A 92 1.15 2.83 12.51
CA CYS A 92 1.42 2.17 13.76
C CYS A 92 2.89 2.33 14.18
N ARG A 93 3.18 3.26 15.10
CA ARG A 93 4.55 3.45 15.64
C ARG A 93 5.15 2.17 16.25
N GLN A 94 4.35 1.36 16.94
CA GLN A 94 4.81 0.09 17.49
C GLN A 94 5.22 -0.89 16.38
N TYR A 95 4.61 -0.81 15.20
CA TYR A 95 4.99 -1.66 14.07
C TYR A 95 6.32 -1.22 13.47
N GLU A 96 6.56 0.09 13.34
CA GLU A 96 7.84 0.65 12.89
C GLU A 96 9.00 0.21 13.81
N GLU A 97 8.74 0.13 15.12
CA GLU A 97 9.70 -0.35 16.12
C GLU A 97 9.77 -1.89 16.23
N ASN A 98 9.01 -2.63 15.43
CA ASN A 98 8.87 -4.10 15.49
C ASN A 98 8.37 -4.63 16.85
N THR A 99 7.58 -3.85 17.57
CA THR A 99 7.01 -4.18 18.90
C THR A 99 5.49 -4.34 18.89
N CYS A 100 4.80 -4.13 17.76
CA CYS A 100 3.35 -4.29 17.66
C CYS A 100 2.96 -5.76 17.84
N ASN A 101 2.17 -6.03 18.88
CA ASN A 101 1.67 -7.36 19.23
C ASN A 101 0.15 -7.51 19.03
N ARG A 102 -0.50 -6.54 18.38
CA ARG A 102 -1.96 -6.53 18.17
C ARG A 102 -2.40 -7.48 17.05
N GLY A 103 -1.47 -7.93 16.19
CA GLY A 103 -1.79 -8.81 15.07
C GLY A 103 -2.91 -8.25 14.18
N GLY A 104 -3.91 -9.09 13.86
CA GLY A 104 -5.09 -8.70 13.09
C GLY A 104 -6.05 -7.73 13.79
N TYR A 105 -5.77 -7.32 15.03
CA TYR A 105 -6.57 -6.33 15.78
C TYR A 105 -5.94 -4.93 15.78
N CYS A 106 -4.82 -4.71 15.08
CA CYS A 106 -4.28 -3.36 14.93
C CYS A 106 -5.13 -2.58 13.93
N ASN A 107 -5.57 -1.38 14.31
CA ASN A 107 -6.34 -0.44 13.47
C ASN A 107 -5.48 0.69 12.89
N PHE A 108 -4.16 0.60 13.03
CA PHE A 108 -3.21 1.55 12.46
C PHE A 108 -2.45 0.89 11.30
N MET A 109 -2.03 1.68 10.31
CA MET A 109 -1.34 1.18 9.14
C MET A 109 -0.01 0.55 9.53
N HIS A 110 0.20 -0.70 9.11
CA HIS A 110 1.48 -1.39 9.20
C HIS A 110 2.16 -1.24 7.85
N LEU A 111 3.08 -0.29 7.70
CA LEU A 111 3.65 -0.01 6.38
C LEU A 111 4.77 -0.98 6.02
N LYS A 112 4.72 -1.51 4.79
CA LYS A 112 5.85 -2.23 4.20
C LYS A 112 7.07 -1.30 4.13
N GLN A 113 8.23 -1.79 4.58
CA GLN A 113 9.49 -1.08 4.41
C GLN A 113 9.96 -1.22 2.97
N ILE A 114 9.89 -0.13 2.20
CA ILE A 114 10.43 -0.06 0.84
C ILE A 114 11.85 0.49 0.94
N SER A 115 12.82 -0.27 0.43
CA SER A 115 14.21 0.20 0.34
C SER A 115 14.25 1.38 -0.61
N ARG A 116 14.71 2.55 -0.14
CA ARG A 116 15.02 3.69 -1.01
C ARG A 116 16.40 3.59 -1.62
#